data_AF-A0A257R3K8-F1
#
_entry.id   AF-A0A257R3K8-F1
#
_cell.length_a   1.000
_cell.length_b   1.000
_cell.length_c   1.000
_cell.angle_alpha   90.00
_cell.angle_beta   90.00
_cell.angle_gamma   90.00
#
_symmetry.space_group_name_H-M   'P 1'
#
loop_
_entity.id
_entity.type
_entity.pdbx_description
1 polymer ?
#
loop_
_entity_poly.entity_id
_entity_poly.type
_entity_poly.pdbx_seq_one_letter_code
_entity_poly.pdbx_strand_id
1 'polypeptide(L)'
;MPRGRKLVIQVVETFQSQSKPTFVEKLDAWSLQQELGADLPPVMIYSDDISHIVTEEGIANLLLCRSMEEREQAIRGIAGFTPVGLQRDNTKVQELRERGVIQCPEDLGIKLSDVTRDLLAAKSIRELVELSGGLYQPPPKFRNW
;
A
#
# COMPACT_ATOMS: atom_id res chain seq x y z
N MET A 1 -11.12 29.82 -0.43
CA MET A 1 -10.29 29.57 0.77
C MET A 1 -9.67 28.18 0.61
N PRO A 2 -8.34 28.04 0.58
CA PRO A 2 -7.71 26.72 0.46
C PRO A 2 -8.07 25.86 1.69
N ARG A 3 -8.43 24.60 1.45
CA ARG A 3 -8.74 23.62 2.52
C ARG A 3 -7.66 22.54 2.54
N GLY A 4 -7.28 22.11 3.72
CA GLY A 4 -6.42 20.94 3.89
C GLY A 4 -7.11 19.66 3.41
N ARG A 5 -6.31 18.61 3.16
CA ARG A 5 -6.81 17.28 2.81
C ARG A 5 -6.45 16.29 3.91
N LYS A 6 -7.37 15.39 4.25
CA LYS A 6 -7.10 14.27 5.14
C LYS A 6 -6.11 13.32 4.46
N LEU A 7 -5.16 12.79 5.22
CA LEU A 7 -4.31 11.71 4.73
C LEU A 7 -5.10 10.39 4.75
N VAL A 8 -5.28 9.83 3.56
CA VAL A 8 -5.84 8.50 3.33
C VAL A 8 -4.73 7.68 2.67
N ILE A 9 -4.23 6.68 3.37
CA ILE A 9 -3.06 5.89 2.98
C ILE A 9 -3.53 4.47 2.71
N GLN A 10 -3.19 3.94 1.53
CA GLN A 10 -3.32 2.52 1.25
C GLN A 10 -1.98 1.83 1.43
N VAL A 11 -1.92 0.90 2.38
CA VAL A 11 -0.73 0.09 2.66
C VAL A 11 -1.03 -1.32 2.19
N VAL A 12 -0.35 -1.76 1.14
CA VAL A 12 -0.57 -3.07 0.50
C VAL A 12 0.74 -3.63 -0.04
N GLU A 13 0.87 -4.95 -0.09
CA GLU A 13 1.97 -5.60 -0.83
C GLU A 13 1.64 -5.65 -2.33
N THR A 14 2.63 -5.60 -3.22
CA THR A 14 2.37 -5.66 -4.67
C THR A 14 1.76 -6.99 -5.10
N PHE A 15 2.09 -8.07 -4.38
CA PHE A 15 1.49 -9.39 -4.53
C PHE A 15 0.90 -9.88 -3.21
N GLN A 16 -0.27 -10.51 -3.28
CA GLN A 16 -0.86 -11.20 -2.13
C GLN A 16 -0.23 -12.59 -1.95
N SER A 17 -0.46 -13.22 -0.79
CA SER A 17 0.11 -14.51 -0.38
C SER A 17 -0.09 -15.71 -1.33
N GLN A 18 -0.92 -15.57 -2.37
CA GLN A 18 -1.13 -16.57 -3.43
C GLN A 18 -0.53 -16.15 -4.79
N SER A 19 0.44 -15.22 -4.81
CA SER A 19 1.00 -14.63 -6.03
C SER A 19 -0.03 -13.94 -6.93
N LYS A 20 -1.20 -13.58 -6.38
CA LYS A 20 -2.20 -12.75 -7.08
C LYS A 20 -1.72 -11.29 -7.01
N PRO A 21 -1.57 -10.59 -8.16
CA PRO A 21 -1.16 -9.19 -8.14
C PRO A 21 -2.25 -8.34 -7.48
N THR A 22 -1.85 -7.45 -6.57
CA THR A 22 -2.74 -6.49 -5.93
C THR A 22 -3.16 -5.39 -6.91
N PHE A 23 -2.22 -4.94 -7.75
CA PHE A 23 -2.48 -3.96 -8.81
C PHE A 23 -2.90 -4.69 -10.09
N VAL A 24 -4.12 -4.41 -10.54
CA VAL A 24 -4.75 -5.05 -11.70
C VAL A 24 -5.24 -4.00 -12.70
N GLU A 25 -5.21 -4.34 -14.00
CA GLU A 25 -5.70 -3.46 -15.07
C GLU A 25 -7.21 -3.21 -14.98
N LYS A 26 -7.96 -4.22 -14.48
CA LYS A 26 -9.40 -4.14 -14.29
C LYS A 26 -9.79 -4.78 -12.97
N LEU A 27 -10.55 -4.06 -12.17
CA LEU A 27 -11.07 -4.55 -10.90
C LEU A 27 -12.11 -5.68 -11.12
N ASP A 28 -11.99 -6.76 -10.36
CA ASP A 28 -12.98 -7.84 -10.28
C ASP A 28 -14.38 -7.30 -9.89
N ALA A 29 -14.43 -6.14 -9.22
CA ALA A 29 -15.65 -5.40 -8.85
C ALA A 29 -16.58 -5.12 -10.04
N TRP A 30 -16.03 -4.97 -11.26
CA TRP A 30 -16.86 -4.79 -12.46
C TRP A 30 -17.63 -6.06 -12.84
N SER A 31 -17.02 -7.23 -12.72
CA SER A 31 -17.73 -8.50 -12.95
C SER A 31 -18.78 -8.72 -11.88
N LEU A 32 -18.42 -8.45 -10.61
CA LEU A 32 -19.33 -8.55 -9.47
C LEU A 32 -20.53 -7.60 -9.59
N GLN A 33 -20.34 -6.39 -10.12
CA GLN A 33 -21.43 -5.46 -10.41
C GLN A 33 -22.51 -6.12 -11.28
N GLN A 34 -22.09 -6.78 -12.35
CA GLN A 34 -22.99 -7.40 -13.32
C GLN A 34 -23.72 -8.60 -12.72
N GLU A 35 -23.00 -9.44 -11.96
CA GLU A 35 -23.58 -10.59 -11.26
C GLU A 35 -24.63 -10.18 -10.23
N LEU A 36 -24.42 -9.06 -9.53
CA LEU A 36 -25.34 -8.55 -8.52
C LEU A 36 -26.47 -7.68 -9.10
N GLY A 37 -26.39 -7.30 -10.38
CA GLY A 37 -27.33 -6.32 -10.97
C GLY A 37 -27.25 -4.95 -10.31
N ALA A 38 -26.07 -4.54 -9.84
CA ALA A 38 -25.87 -3.28 -9.14
C ALA A 38 -25.62 -2.10 -10.10
N ASP A 39 -26.09 -0.91 -9.73
CA ASP A 39 -25.91 0.32 -10.54
C ASP A 39 -24.42 0.71 -10.70
N LEU A 40 -23.60 0.42 -9.68
CA LEU A 40 -22.18 0.77 -9.64
C LEU A 40 -21.33 -0.39 -9.13
N PRO A 41 -20.06 -0.50 -9.59
CA PRO A 41 -19.14 -1.48 -9.03
C PRO A 41 -18.85 -1.16 -7.56
N PRO A 42 -18.74 -2.18 -6.69
CA PRO A 42 -18.46 -1.98 -5.27
C PRO A 42 -16.98 -1.60 -5.05
N VAL A 43 -16.65 -0.34 -5.28
CA VAL A 43 -15.33 0.24 -5.00
C VAL A 43 -15.29 0.68 -3.54
N MET A 44 -14.37 0.12 -2.75
CA MET A 44 -14.25 0.46 -1.33
C MET A 44 -13.76 1.90 -1.12
N ILE A 45 -12.73 2.30 -1.88
CA ILE A 45 -12.08 3.61 -1.76
C ILE A 45 -11.73 4.07 -3.17
N TYR A 46 -12.24 5.25 -3.56
CA TYR A 46 -11.98 5.82 -4.87
C TYR A 46 -10.61 6.47 -4.93
N SER A 47 -10.04 6.54 -6.14
CA SER A 47 -8.69 7.05 -6.33
C SER A 47 -8.56 8.49 -5.85
N ASP A 48 -9.52 9.36 -6.13
CA ASP A 48 -9.52 10.78 -5.74
C ASP A 48 -9.47 11.02 -4.23
N ASP A 49 -9.93 10.06 -3.41
CA ASP A 49 -9.82 10.10 -1.95
C ASP A 49 -8.44 9.65 -1.44
N ILE A 50 -7.67 8.89 -2.22
CA ILE A 50 -6.36 8.37 -1.82
C ILE A 50 -5.30 9.47 -1.90
N SER A 51 -4.62 9.68 -0.78
CA SER A 51 -3.49 10.60 -0.69
C SER A 51 -2.15 9.90 -0.96
N HIS A 52 -1.97 8.68 -0.43
CA HIS A 52 -0.73 7.93 -0.54
C HIS A 52 -1.01 6.46 -0.79
N ILE A 53 -0.13 5.81 -1.54
CA ILE A 53 -0.04 4.35 -1.60
C ILE A 53 1.36 3.96 -1.13
N VAL A 54 1.43 2.96 -0.26
CA VAL A 54 2.66 2.42 0.31
C VAL A 54 2.72 0.93 -0.03
N THR A 55 3.81 0.52 -0.66
CA THR A 55 4.16 -0.86 -0.96
C THR A 55 5.57 -1.16 -0.46
N GLU A 56 6.01 -2.40 -0.62
CA GLU A 56 7.39 -2.80 -0.39
C GLU A 56 8.38 -2.13 -1.37
N GLU A 57 7.91 -1.64 -2.52
CA GLU A 57 8.74 -0.94 -3.52
C GLU A 57 8.92 0.56 -3.18
N GLY A 58 8.01 1.13 -2.39
CA GLY A 58 8.08 2.54 -1.99
C GLY A 58 6.73 3.20 -1.73
N ILE A 59 6.75 4.52 -1.71
CA ILE A 59 5.60 5.39 -1.43
C ILE A 59 5.29 6.23 -2.66
N ALA A 60 4.02 6.29 -3.08
CA ALA A 60 3.53 7.27 -4.03
C ALA A 60 2.65 8.31 -3.31
N ASN A 61 3.10 9.56 -3.23
CA ASN A 61 2.35 10.71 -2.74
C ASN A 61 1.50 11.32 -3.86
N LEU A 62 0.27 10.83 -3.98
CA LEU A 62 -0.63 11.19 -5.06
C LEU A 62 -1.21 12.61 -4.92
N LEU A 63 -0.97 13.30 -3.81
CA LEU A 63 -1.31 14.72 -3.63
C LEU A 63 -0.38 15.64 -4.44
N LEU A 64 0.83 15.17 -4.78
CA LEU A 64 1.83 15.93 -5.54
C LEU A 64 1.71 15.74 -7.06
N CYS A 65 0.85 14.81 -7.50
CA CYS A 65 0.54 14.59 -8.90
C CYS A 65 -0.26 15.76 -9.47
N ARG A 66 0.10 16.22 -10.66
CA ARG A 66 -0.51 17.36 -11.35
C ARG A 66 -1.52 16.94 -12.41
N SER A 67 -1.50 15.66 -12.81
CA SER A 67 -2.39 15.10 -13.82
C SER A 67 -2.74 13.65 -13.48
N MET A 68 -3.76 13.12 -14.16
CA MET A 68 -4.10 11.70 -14.07
C MET A 68 -3.00 10.80 -14.63
N GLU A 69 -2.25 11.28 -15.62
CA GLU A 69 -1.10 10.56 -16.18
C GLU A 69 0.04 10.46 -15.17
N GLU A 70 0.38 11.54 -14.47
CA GLU A 70 1.37 11.48 -13.37
C GLU A 70 0.89 10.54 -12.26
N ARG A 71 -0.40 10.59 -11.93
CA ARG A 71 -0.99 9.71 -10.92
C ARG A 71 -0.89 8.24 -11.33
N GLU A 72 -1.19 7.92 -12.58
CA GLU A 72 -1.05 6.58 -13.13
C GLU A 72 0.40 6.10 -13.06
N GLN A 73 1.35 6.92 -13.53
CA GLN A 73 2.77 6.55 -13.53
C GLN A 73 3.35 6.46 -12.11
N ALA A 74 2.87 7.28 -11.17
CA ALA A 74 3.22 7.18 -9.76
C ALA A 74 2.77 5.83 -9.17
N ILE A 75 1.54 5.39 -9.48
CA ILE A 75 1.02 4.10 -9.05
C ILE A 75 1.82 2.95 -9.69
N ARG A 76 2.07 3.02 -11.01
CA ARG A 76 2.87 2.01 -11.72
C ARG A 76 4.30 1.91 -11.18
N GLY A 77 4.90 3.04 -10.79
CA GLY A 77 6.24 3.11 -10.22
C GLY A 77 6.41 2.37 -8.90
N ILE A 78 5.34 2.19 -8.11
CA ILE A 78 5.35 1.47 -6.83
C ILE A 78 4.61 0.12 -6.88
N ALA A 79 4.14 -0.30 -8.05
CA ALA A 79 3.37 -1.54 -8.24
C ALA A 79 4.24 -2.78 -8.54
N GLY A 80 5.56 -2.69 -8.38
CA GLY A 80 6.50 -3.80 -8.52
C GLY A 80 6.44 -4.49 -9.89
N PHE A 81 6.50 -5.82 -9.88
CA PHE A 81 6.43 -6.67 -11.10
C PHE A 81 5.01 -7.11 -11.47
N THR A 82 3.98 -6.45 -10.93
CA THR A 82 2.60 -6.71 -11.35
C THR A 82 2.38 -6.31 -12.83
N PRO A 83 1.34 -6.83 -13.50
CA PRO A 83 1.02 -6.41 -14.87
C PRO A 83 0.91 -4.88 -15.03
N VAL A 84 0.36 -4.19 -14.03
CA VAL A 84 0.28 -2.73 -13.96
C VAL A 84 1.67 -2.11 -13.82
N GLY A 85 2.49 -2.61 -12.89
CA GLY A 85 3.84 -2.09 -12.64
C GLY A 85 4.82 -2.30 -13.81
N LEU A 86 4.63 -3.34 -14.61
CA LEU A 86 5.43 -3.62 -15.81
C LEU A 86 5.21 -2.61 -16.94
N GLN A 87 4.09 -1.88 -16.94
CA GLN A 87 3.80 -0.86 -17.95
C GLN A 87 4.26 0.54 -17.55
N ARG A 88 5.11 0.67 -16.53
CA ARG A 88 5.65 1.97 -16.13
C ARG A 88 6.55 2.56 -17.21
N ASP A 89 6.49 3.88 -17.38
CA ASP A 89 7.47 4.65 -18.12
C ASP A 89 8.61 5.02 -17.16
N ASN A 90 9.79 4.42 -17.36
CA ASN A 90 10.93 4.63 -16.47
C ASN A 90 11.40 6.09 -16.42
N THR A 91 11.24 6.85 -17.50
CA THR A 91 11.63 8.27 -17.54
C THR A 91 10.69 9.08 -16.65
N LYS A 92 9.38 8.87 -16.79
CA LYS A 92 8.37 9.54 -15.95
C LYS A 92 8.50 9.16 -14.48
N VAL A 93 8.72 7.88 -14.20
CA VAL A 93 8.93 7.41 -12.82
C VAL A 93 10.15 8.09 -12.19
N GLN A 94 11.25 8.23 -12.94
CA GLN A 94 12.43 8.93 -12.46
C GLN A 94 12.16 10.42 -12.18
N GLU A 95 11.46 11.12 -13.06
CA GLU A 95 11.04 12.52 -12.84
C GLU A 95 10.13 12.66 -11.60
N LEU A 96 9.22 11.70 -11.40
CA LEU A 96 8.34 11.65 -10.24
C LEU A 96 9.12 11.39 -8.95
N ARG A 97 10.16 10.55 -8.99
CA ARG A 97 11.06 10.30 -7.87
C ARG A 97 11.87 11.54 -7.50
N GLU A 98 12.43 12.24 -8.48
CA GLU A 98 13.17 13.50 -8.27
C GLU A 98 12.31 14.59 -7.64
N ARG A 99 11.01 14.59 -7.93
CA ARG A 99 10.03 15.50 -7.33
C ARG A 99 9.51 15.06 -5.96
N GLY A 100 9.93 13.91 -5.45
CA GLY A 100 9.40 13.30 -4.22
C GLY A 100 7.95 12.86 -4.32
N VAL A 101 7.39 12.73 -5.53
CA VAL A 101 6.08 12.09 -5.75
C VAL A 101 6.20 10.59 -5.45
N ILE A 102 7.32 9.99 -5.86
CA ILE A 102 7.68 8.62 -5.52
C ILE A 102 8.88 8.68 -4.58
N GLN A 103 8.88 7.85 -3.53
CA GLN A 103 10.02 7.67 -2.64
C GLN A 103 10.23 6.18 -2.40
N CYS A 104 11.36 5.65 -2.86
CA CYS A 104 11.80 4.29 -2.56
C CYS A 104 12.43 4.22 -1.16
N PRO A 105 12.58 3.03 -0.56
CA PRO A 105 13.21 2.89 0.76
C PRO A 105 14.56 3.61 0.86
N GLU A 106 15.38 3.56 -0.18
CA GLU A 106 16.69 4.20 -0.21
C GLU A 106 16.61 5.73 -0.15
N ASP A 107 15.57 6.33 -0.76
CA ASP A 107 15.32 7.78 -0.71
C ASP A 107 14.97 8.25 0.70
N LEU A 108 14.49 7.33 1.54
CA LEU A 108 14.16 7.55 2.94
C LEU A 108 15.31 7.18 3.89
N GLY A 109 16.45 6.73 3.35
CA GLY A 109 17.58 6.24 4.14
C GLY A 109 17.32 4.88 4.81
N ILE A 110 16.33 4.11 4.32
CA ILE A 110 15.98 2.79 4.83
C ILE A 110 16.74 1.74 4.03
N LYS A 111 17.55 0.93 4.72
CA LYS A 111 18.21 -0.23 4.11
C LYS A 111 17.35 -1.47 4.31
N LEU A 112 17.01 -2.16 3.22
CA LEU A 112 16.21 -3.39 3.28
C LEU A 112 16.85 -4.49 4.13
N SER A 113 18.19 -4.53 4.21
CA SER A 113 18.92 -5.46 5.08
C SER A 113 18.63 -5.30 6.57
N ASP A 114 18.21 -4.11 6.98
CA ASP A 114 17.98 -3.78 8.40
C ASP A 114 16.55 -4.13 8.81
N VAL A 115 15.66 -4.40 7.84
CA VAL A 115 14.25 -4.71 8.06
C VAL A 115 14.08 -6.17 8.45
N THR A 116 14.22 -6.43 9.75
CA THR A 116 14.06 -7.78 10.32
C THR A 116 13.01 -7.79 11.43
N ARG A 117 12.57 -9.00 11.83
CA ARG A 117 11.65 -9.18 12.98
C ARG A 117 12.23 -8.65 14.30
N ASP A 118 13.52 -8.35 14.36
CA ASP A 118 14.16 -7.78 15.55
C ASP A 118 13.75 -6.33 15.82
N LEU A 119 13.19 -5.64 14.83
CA LEU A 119 12.60 -4.30 15.01
C LEU A 119 11.25 -4.33 15.73
N LEU A 120 10.60 -5.50 15.86
CA LEU A 120 9.34 -5.63 16.58
C LEU A 120 9.57 -5.52 18.09
N ALA A 121 8.87 -4.60 18.75
CA ALA A 121 8.89 -4.45 20.21
C ALA A 121 8.40 -5.71 20.94
N ALA A 122 7.54 -6.50 20.29
CA ALA A 122 7.11 -7.82 20.74
C ALA A 122 7.06 -8.77 19.54
N LYS A 123 7.76 -9.89 19.62
CA LYS A 123 7.88 -10.87 18.52
C LYS A 123 6.85 -11.99 18.60
N SER A 124 6.13 -12.08 19.72
CA SER A 124 5.13 -13.10 20.01
C SER A 124 3.98 -12.53 20.85
N ILE A 125 2.85 -13.23 20.87
CA ILE A 125 1.72 -12.88 21.75
C ILE A 125 2.12 -13.01 23.23
N ARG A 126 2.99 -13.98 23.57
CA ARG A 126 3.54 -14.12 24.92
C ARG A 126 4.27 -12.85 25.37
N GLU A 127 5.14 -12.31 24.54
CA GLU A 127 5.84 -11.04 24.84
C GLU A 127 4.87 -9.87 25.01
N LEU A 128 3.75 -9.82 24.26
CA LEU A 128 2.70 -8.83 24.50
C LEU A 128 2.05 -8.99 25.89
N VAL A 129 1.83 -10.22 26.35
CA VAL A 129 1.32 -10.49 27.71
C VAL A 129 2.32 -10.03 28.77
N GLU A 130 3.59 -10.36 28.60
CA GLU A 130 4.68 -9.95 29.50
C GLU A 130 4.81 -8.42 29.57
N LEU A 131 4.81 -7.73 28.42
CA LEU A 131 4.82 -6.26 28.35
C LEU A 131 3.60 -5.62 29.00
N SER A 132 2.45 -6.28 28.96
CA SER A 132 1.24 -5.81 29.64
C SER A 132 1.25 -6.05 31.16
N GLY A 133 2.28 -6.71 31.72
CA GLY A 133 2.30 -7.13 33.12
C GLY A 133 1.21 -8.16 33.45
N GLY A 134 0.77 -8.96 32.47
CA GLY A 134 -0.31 -9.93 32.62
C GLY A 134 -1.73 -9.35 32.50
N LEU A 135 -1.89 -8.06 32.20
CA LEU A 135 -3.20 -7.41 32.01
C LEU A 135 -3.87 -7.83 30.69
N TYR A 136 -3.08 -8.10 29.65
CA TYR A 136 -3.60 -8.63 28.40
C TYR A 136 -3.85 -10.13 28.51
N GLN A 137 -5.12 -10.53 28.42
CA GLN A 137 -5.55 -11.92 28.46
C GLN A 137 -6.04 -12.37 27.07
N PRO A 138 -5.13 -12.82 26.18
CA PRO A 138 -5.50 -13.19 24.82
C PRO A 138 -6.51 -14.34 24.80
N PRO A 139 -7.39 -14.42 23.78
CA PRO A 139 -8.28 -15.55 23.56
C PRO A 139 -7.53 -16.90 23.47
N PRO A 140 -8.18 -18.03 23.82
CA PRO A 140 -7.54 -19.35 23.84
C PRO A 140 -6.80 -19.72 22.55
N LYS A 141 -7.34 -19.35 21.38
CA LYS A 141 -6.73 -19.62 20.07
C LYS A 141 -5.31 -19.05 19.89
N PHE A 142 -4.94 -18.07 20.70
CA PHE A 142 -3.62 -17.47 20.67
C PHE A 142 -2.71 -17.95 21.79
N ARG A 143 -3.22 -18.63 22.82
CA ARG A 143 -2.45 -19.14 23.97
C ARG A 143 -1.70 -20.44 23.67
N ASN A 144 -1.01 -20.48 22.53
CA ASN A 144 -0.19 -21.63 22.12
C ASN A 144 1.28 -21.31 22.40
N TRP A 145 1.65 -21.29 23.68
CA TRP A 145 3.03 -21.23 24.16
C TRP A 145 3.15 -21.86 25.54
#